data_AF-A0A0Q9RYS7-F1
#
_entry.id   AF-A0A0Q9RYS7-F1
#
_cell.length_a   1.000
_cell.length_b   1.000
_cell.length_c   1.000
_cell.angle_alpha   90.00
_cell.angle_beta   90.00
_cell.angle_gamma   90.00
#
_symmetry.space_group_name_H-M   'P 1'
#
loop_
_entity.id
_entity.type
_entity.pdbx_description
1 polymer ?
#
loop_
_entity_poly.entity_id
_entity_poly.type
_entity_poly.pdbx_seq_one_letter_code
_entity_poly.pdbx_strand_id
1 'polypeptide(L)'
;MRRLALVGASLVLVGGLAACGGSPDDASKDDFCKAMDKVGKAGDDFDKYKDAVDELSDTGTPENIDDDARDGFEFLVDEVGDADSEKDLDDVDVKGDDKKATEAFGKYYAKECQ
;
A
#
# COMPACT_ATOMS: atom_id res chain seq x y z
N MET A 1 -12.83 26.71 -40.97
CA MET A 1 -13.38 27.34 -39.75
C MET A 1 -13.45 26.29 -38.65
N ARG A 2 -12.56 26.37 -37.65
CA ARG A 2 -12.58 25.54 -36.43
C ARG A 2 -13.82 25.91 -35.61
N ARG A 3 -14.68 24.96 -35.30
CA ARG A 3 -15.66 25.10 -34.21
C ARG A 3 -15.17 24.26 -33.03
N LEU A 4 -14.66 24.96 -32.03
CA LEU A 4 -14.54 24.44 -30.68
C LEU A 4 -15.95 24.28 -30.11
N ALA A 5 -16.24 23.11 -29.55
CA ALA A 5 -17.23 22.96 -28.49
C ALA A 5 -16.65 21.95 -27.49
N LEU A 6 -16.18 22.49 -26.38
CA LEU A 6 -15.73 21.77 -25.21
C LEU A 6 -16.93 21.28 -24.37
N VAL A 7 -16.61 20.36 -23.47
CA VAL A 7 -17.18 20.11 -22.14
C VAL A 7 -18.18 18.96 -22.03
N GLY A 8 -17.79 17.96 -21.23
CA GLY A 8 -18.69 16.92 -20.74
C GLY A 8 -18.03 15.64 -20.19
N ALA A 9 -16.70 15.56 -20.07
CA ALA A 9 -16.05 14.44 -19.36
C ALA A 9 -16.04 14.74 -17.86
N SER A 10 -17.08 14.31 -17.16
CA SER A 10 -17.06 14.20 -15.70
C SER A 10 -16.19 13.00 -15.32
N LEU A 11 -14.88 13.14 -15.48
CA LEU A 11 -13.92 12.27 -14.78
C LEU A 11 -13.98 12.67 -13.31
N VAL A 12 -14.77 11.95 -12.53
CA VAL A 12 -14.65 11.95 -11.07
C VAL A 12 -13.34 11.23 -10.77
N LEU A 13 -12.24 11.96 -10.90
CA LEU A 13 -10.94 11.62 -10.33
C LEU A 13 -10.96 12.11 -8.88
N VAL A 14 -11.55 11.31 -8.00
CA VAL A 14 -11.39 11.46 -6.55
C VAL A 14 -10.91 10.11 -6.06
N GLY A 15 -9.59 9.97 -5.97
CA GLY A 15 -8.88 8.77 -5.55
C GLY A 15 -7.43 8.86 -6.03
N GLY A 16 -6.54 9.23 -5.12
CA GLY A 16 -5.09 9.15 -5.29
C GLY A 16 -4.47 10.21 -6.21
N LEU A 17 -3.82 11.20 -5.61
CA LEU A 17 -2.63 11.78 -6.24
C LEU A 17 -1.51 10.72 -6.20
N ALA A 18 -1.62 9.68 -7.03
CA ALA A 18 -0.48 8.84 -7.38
C ALA A 18 0.47 9.70 -8.20
N ALA A 19 1.39 10.38 -7.51
CA ALA A 19 2.48 11.09 -8.12
C ALA A 19 3.48 10.06 -8.68
N CYS A 20 3.19 9.52 -9.86
CA CYS A 20 4.13 8.80 -10.72
C CYS A 20 4.92 7.65 -10.05
N GLY A 21 4.25 6.57 -9.66
CA GLY A 21 4.88 5.26 -9.41
C GLY A 21 4.68 4.69 -8.00
N GLY A 22 3.44 4.30 -7.67
CA GLY A 22 3.21 3.41 -6.52
C GLY A 22 3.77 2.01 -6.78
N SER A 23 3.67 1.12 -5.80
CA SER A 23 4.19 -0.24 -5.93
C SER A 23 3.55 -1.00 -7.11
N PRO A 24 4.17 -2.08 -7.62
CA PRO A 24 3.53 -2.91 -8.64
C PRO A 24 2.17 -3.48 -8.19
N ASP A 25 1.27 -3.74 -9.12
CA ASP A 25 -0.06 -4.32 -8.87
C ASP A 25 -0.27 -5.67 -9.58
N ASP A 26 0.78 -6.23 -10.16
CA ASP A 26 0.79 -7.49 -10.91
C ASP A 26 1.53 -8.63 -10.19
N ALA A 27 1.78 -8.48 -8.88
CA ALA A 27 2.50 -9.46 -8.09
C ALA A 27 1.75 -10.80 -8.06
N SER A 28 2.48 -11.91 -8.17
CA SER A 28 1.86 -13.20 -7.88
C SER A 28 1.49 -13.28 -6.40
N LYS A 29 0.38 -13.94 -6.09
CA LYS A 29 -0.03 -14.20 -4.70
C LYS A 29 1.11 -14.84 -3.88
N ASP A 30 1.83 -15.79 -4.46
CA ASP A 30 2.92 -16.48 -3.78
C ASP A 30 4.09 -15.54 -3.47
N ASP A 31 4.40 -14.59 -4.34
CA ASP A 31 5.50 -13.65 -4.13
C ASP A 31 5.11 -12.57 -3.12
N PHE A 32 3.88 -12.04 -3.21
CA PHE A 32 3.32 -11.16 -2.19
C PHE A 32 3.35 -11.82 -0.80
N CYS A 33 2.84 -13.06 -0.67
CA CYS A 33 2.83 -13.74 0.62
C CYS A 33 4.25 -14.03 1.14
N LYS A 34 5.21 -14.37 0.28
CA LYS A 34 6.62 -14.52 0.69
C LYS A 34 7.22 -13.21 1.19
N ALA A 35 6.91 -12.08 0.56
CA ALA A 35 7.38 -10.78 1.00
C ALA A 35 6.77 -10.39 2.36
N MET A 36 5.46 -10.58 2.54
CA MET A 36 4.79 -10.41 3.85
C MET A 36 5.37 -11.32 4.93
N ASP A 37 5.73 -12.55 4.58
CA ASP A 37 6.39 -13.49 5.48
C ASP A 37 7.75 -12.98 5.97
N LYS A 38 8.48 -12.23 5.14
CA LYS A 38 9.74 -11.59 5.53
C LYS A 38 9.49 -10.43 6.48
N VAL A 39 8.48 -9.60 6.21
CA VAL A 39 8.05 -8.52 7.10
C VAL A 39 7.72 -9.09 8.49
N GLY A 40 6.93 -10.16 8.56
CA GLY A 40 6.61 -10.83 9.83
C GLY A 40 7.82 -11.48 10.54
N LYS A 41 8.89 -11.84 9.80
CA LYS A 41 10.12 -12.42 10.36
C LYS A 41 11.14 -11.37 10.80
N ALA A 42 10.98 -10.11 10.41
CA ALA A 42 11.86 -9.03 10.85
C ALA A 42 11.84 -8.84 12.37
N GLY A 43 10.68 -9.08 13.01
CA GLY A 43 10.49 -8.92 14.45
C GLY A 43 10.63 -7.46 14.87
N ASP A 44 11.24 -7.23 16.03
CA ASP A 44 11.39 -5.88 16.64
C ASP A 44 12.64 -5.12 16.11
N ASP A 45 13.31 -5.62 15.07
CA ASP A 45 14.48 -4.96 14.47
C ASP A 45 14.01 -4.00 13.38
N PHE A 46 14.00 -2.70 13.68
CA PHE A 46 13.50 -1.66 12.79
C PHE A 46 14.18 -1.65 11.41
N ASP A 47 15.51 -1.79 11.36
CA ASP A 47 16.25 -1.78 10.09
C ASP A 47 15.83 -2.98 9.23
N LYS A 48 15.71 -4.17 9.84
CA LYS A 48 15.21 -5.37 9.12
C LYS A 48 13.76 -5.24 8.70
N TYR A 49 12.94 -4.57 9.50
CA TYR A 49 11.53 -4.36 9.20
C TYR A 49 11.36 -3.42 8.02
N LYS A 50 12.10 -2.29 8.02
CA LYS A 50 12.14 -1.35 6.92
C LYS A 50 12.62 -2.01 5.62
N ASP A 51 13.75 -2.72 5.67
CA ASP A 51 14.27 -3.48 4.52
C ASP A 51 13.22 -4.48 3.97
N ALA A 52 12.49 -5.17 4.85
CA ALA A 52 11.47 -6.14 4.43
C ALA A 52 10.22 -5.46 3.82
N VAL A 53 9.84 -4.28 4.31
CA VAL A 53 8.74 -3.49 3.73
C VAL A 53 9.14 -2.87 2.39
N ASP A 54 10.40 -2.45 2.23
CA ASP A 54 10.93 -2.00 0.93
C ASP A 54 10.89 -3.14 -0.10
N GLU A 55 11.32 -4.35 0.27
CA GLU A 55 11.20 -5.53 -0.60
C GLU A 55 9.74 -5.88 -0.93
N LEU A 56 8.82 -5.67 0.01
CA LEU A 56 7.39 -5.85 -0.20
C LEU A 56 6.84 -4.78 -1.16
N SER A 57 7.29 -3.53 -1.04
CA SER A 57 6.94 -2.44 -1.96
C SER A 57 7.42 -2.73 -3.38
N ASP A 58 8.66 -3.20 -3.54
CA ASP A 58 9.21 -3.60 -4.84
C ASP A 58 8.48 -4.80 -5.46
N THR A 59 7.97 -5.70 -4.61
CA THR A 59 7.16 -6.85 -5.04
C THR A 59 5.77 -6.41 -5.48
N GLY A 60 5.16 -5.48 -4.73
CA GLY A 60 3.81 -5.00 -4.97
C GLY A 60 2.72 -5.94 -4.47
N THR A 61 1.49 -5.70 -4.93
CA THR A 61 0.30 -6.50 -4.56
C THR A 61 -0.23 -7.30 -5.74
N PRO A 62 -1.05 -8.32 -5.52
CA PRO A 62 -1.77 -9.00 -6.60
C PRO A 62 -2.88 -8.13 -7.20
N GLU A 63 -3.18 -8.33 -8.50
CA GLU A 63 -4.21 -7.56 -9.24
C GLU A 63 -5.61 -7.65 -8.64
N ASN A 64 -5.88 -8.67 -7.82
CA ASN A 64 -7.20 -8.95 -7.24
C ASN A 64 -7.35 -8.45 -5.79
N ILE A 65 -6.41 -7.66 -5.28
CA ILE A 65 -6.58 -6.93 -4.03
C ILE A 65 -7.71 -5.91 -4.19
N ASP A 66 -8.55 -5.73 -3.17
CA ASP A 66 -9.56 -4.68 -3.19
C ASP A 66 -8.94 -3.31 -2.89
N ASP A 67 -9.56 -2.24 -3.38
CA ASP A 67 -9.03 -0.87 -3.29
C ASP A 67 -8.70 -0.46 -1.84
N ASP A 68 -9.58 -0.77 -0.87
CA ASP A 68 -9.33 -0.45 0.54
C ASP A 68 -8.09 -1.21 1.07
N ALA A 69 -7.93 -2.49 0.69
CA ALA A 69 -6.75 -3.27 1.05
C ALA A 69 -5.48 -2.80 0.33
N ARG A 70 -5.59 -2.28 -0.90
CA ARG A 70 -4.46 -1.66 -1.60
C ARG A 70 -4.05 -0.36 -0.93
N ASP A 71 -4.99 0.48 -0.55
CA ASP A 71 -4.71 1.72 0.18
C ASP A 71 -4.03 1.42 1.52
N GLY A 72 -4.41 0.35 2.21
CA GLY A 72 -3.76 -0.07 3.47
C GLY A 72 -2.34 -0.60 3.27
N PHE A 73 -2.06 -1.24 2.13
CA PHE A 73 -0.72 -1.63 1.73
C PHE A 73 0.16 -0.40 1.44
N GLU A 74 -0.34 0.55 0.65
CA GLU A 74 0.40 1.77 0.31
C GLU A 74 0.68 2.59 1.56
N PHE A 75 -0.31 2.71 2.46
CA PHE A 75 -0.13 3.34 3.76
C PHE A 75 1.00 2.69 4.56
N LEU A 76 1.05 1.35 4.64
CA LEU A 76 2.14 0.65 5.32
C LEU A 76 3.51 0.97 4.68
N VAL A 77 3.60 0.92 3.35
CA VAL A 77 4.84 1.18 2.62
C VAL A 77 5.31 2.62 2.82
N ASP A 78 4.40 3.58 2.69
CA ASP A 78 4.71 5.00 2.82
C ASP A 78 5.17 5.34 4.25
N GLU A 79 4.41 4.92 5.28
CA GLU A 79 4.75 5.23 6.67
C GLU A 79 6.09 4.60 7.09
N VAL A 80 6.38 3.37 6.64
CA VAL A 80 7.66 2.71 6.93
C VAL A 80 8.80 3.29 6.09
N GLY A 81 8.54 3.67 4.84
CA GLY A 81 9.49 4.34 3.97
C GLY A 81 9.93 5.70 4.53
N ASP A 82 8.99 6.46 5.08
CA ASP A 82 9.24 7.80 5.66
C ASP A 82 9.79 7.76 7.10
N ALA A 83 9.63 6.65 7.83
CA ALA A 83 10.15 6.51 9.19
C ALA A 83 11.69 6.43 9.24
N ASP A 84 12.31 7.21 10.13
CA ASP A 84 13.74 7.13 10.46
C ASP A 84 14.01 6.19 11.64
N SER A 85 12.96 5.87 12.42
CA SER A 85 13.03 5.02 13.61
C SER A 85 11.67 4.38 13.95
N GLU A 86 11.70 3.35 14.81
CA GLU A 86 10.48 2.71 15.34
C GLU A 86 9.53 3.70 16.03
N LYS A 87 10.07 4.75 16.66
CA LYS A 87 9.25 5.79 17.30
C LYS A 87 8.41 6.58 16.32
N ASP A 88 8.88 6.77 15.10
CA ASP A 88 8.12 7.48 14.08
C ASP A 88 6.86 6.69 13.71
N LEU A 89 6.97 5.34 13.71
CA LEU A 89 5.84 4.42 13.52
C LEU A 89 4.87 4.40 14.72
N ASP A 90 5.39 4.47 15.95
CA ASP A 90 4.56 4.53 17.17
C ASP A 90 3.70 5.80 17.23
N ASP A 91 4.19 6.90 16.67
CA ASP A 91 3.51 8.19 16.63
C ASP A 91 2.50 8.31 15.48
N VAL A 92 2.40 7.30 14.60
CA VAL A 92 1.45 7.27 13.48
C VAL A 92 0.01 7.16 13.98
N ASP A 93 -0.77 8.20 13.67
CA ASP A 93 -2.15 8.31 14.11
C ASP A 93 -3.12 7.73 13.07
N VAL A 94 -3.29 6.41 13.08
CA VAL A 94 -4.17 5.70 12.14
C VAL A 94 -5.65 6.00 12.44
N LYS A 95 -6.29 6.86 11.62
CA LYS A 95 -7.66 7.32 11.82
C LYS A 95 -8.48 7.28 10.54
N GLY A 96 -9.79 7.46 10.68
CA GLY A 96 -10.69 7.68 9.55
C GLY A 96 -10.62 6.57 8.50
N ASP A 97 -10.23 6.93 7.30
CA ASP A 97 -10.14 6.03 6.15
C ASP A 97 -8.87 5.17 6.20
N ASP A 98 -7.74 5.69 6.69
CA ASP A 98 -6.50 4.91 6.89
C ASP A 98 -6.72 3.72 7.82
N LYS A 99 -7.54 3.91 8.86
CA LYS A 99 -7.92 2.80 9.74
C LYS A 99 -8.67 1.69 9.01
N LYS A 100 -9.62 2.06 8.13
CA LYS A 100 -10.37 1.07 7.36
C LYS A 100 -9.46 0.36 6.36
N ALA A 101 -8.57 1.11 5.72
CA ALA A 101 -7.62 0.61 4.75
C ALA A 101 -6.67 -0.41 5.39
N THR A 102 -6.06 -0.07 6.53
CA THR A 102 -5.19 -0.99 7.30
C THR A 102 -5.95 -2.23 7.78
N GLU A 103 -7.21 -2.09 8.21
CA GLU A 103 -8.05 -3.25 8.55
C GLU A 103 -8.40 -4.13 7.34
N ALA A 104 -8.64 -3.53 6.17
CA ALA A 104 -8.92 -4.23 4.93
C ALA A 104 -7.68 -5.00 4.45
N PHE A 105 -6.52 -4.34 4.46
CA PHE A 105 -5.23 -4.96 4.15
C PHE A 105 -4.94 -6.15 5.07
N GLY A 106 -5.10 -5.97 6.39
CA GLY A 106 -4.93 -7.07 7.35
C GLY A 106 -5.87 -8.26 7.09
N LYS A 107 -7.13 -8.01 6.71
CA LYS A 107 -8.08 -9.08 6.33
C LYS A 107 -7.69 -9.76 5.03
N TYR A 108 -7.24 -9.01 4.03
CA TYR A 108 -6.75 -9.55 2.76
C TYR A 108 -5.56 -10.47 3.00
N TYR A 109 -4.54 -9.99 3.72
CA TYR A 109 -3.37 -10.78 4.09
C TYR A 109 -3.74 -12.07 4.83
N ALA A 110 -4.61 -11.98 5.85
CA ALA A 110 -5.05 -13.16 6.60
C ALA A 110 -5.86 -14.16 5.77
N LYS A 111 -6.57 -13.70 4.73
CA LYS A 111 -7.37 -14.57 3.84
C LYS A 111 -6.53 -15.21 2.75
N GLU A 112 -5.56 -14.48 2.22
CA GLU A 112 -4.78 -14.92 1.08
C GLU A 112 -3.51 -15.68 1.51
N CYS A 113 -2.84 -15.25 2.59
CA CYS A 113 -1.53 -15.77 2.97
C CYS A 113 -1.51 -16.65 4.24
N GLN A 114 -2.53 -16.59 5.09
CA GLN A 114 -2.66 -17.47 6.28
C GLN A 114 -3.72 -18.55 6.09
#